data_AF-A0A7Y5SR88-F1
#
_entry.id   AF-A0A7Y5SR88-F1
#
_cell.length_a   1.000
_cell.length_b   1.000
_cell.length_c   1.000
_cell.angle_alpha   90.00
_cell.angle_beta   90.00
_cell.angle_gamma   90.00
#
_symmetry.space_group_name_H-M   'P 1'
#
loop_
_entity.id
_entity.type
_entity.pdbx_description
1 polymer ?
#
loop_
_entity_poly.entity_id
_entity_poly.type
_entity_poly.pdbx_seq_one_letter_code
_entity_poly.pdbx_strand_id
1 'polypeptide(L)'
;MAGSEERETADVLWEAYRNGGRGERIRDEIVEHYFALVRPMAAGMLRRLPRGADAHAIESAAAEGLIEAVERFDPGRKRDFAGYARLVMRCRV
;
A
#
# COMPACT_ATOMS: atom_id res chain seq x y z
N MET A 1 15.12 4.62 16.38
CA MET A 1 14.24 3.79 17.21
C MET A 1 12.79 3.70 16.69
N ALA A 2 12.37 4.48 15.69
CA ALA A 2 10.97 4.49 15.20
C ALA A 2 10.50 3.20 14.47
N GLY A 3 11.39 2.55 13.71
CA GLY A 3 11.00 1.44 12.81
C GLY A 3 10.57 0.12 13.47
N SER A 4 10.55 0.02 14.80
CA SER A 4 10.00 -1.12 15.55
C SER A 4 8.55 -0.89 16.00
N GLU A 5 8.19 0.35 16.37
CA GLU A 5 6.84 0.72 16.82
C GLU A 5 5.85 0.75 15.64
N GLU A 6 6.32 1.17 14.46
CA GLU A 6 5.50 1.19 13.23
C GLU A 6 5.18 -0.23 12.73
N ARG A 7 6.09 -1.19 12.92
CA ARG A 7 5.83 -2.60 12.58
C ARG A 7 4.81 -3.20 13.54
N GLU A 8 4.96 -2.95 14.83
CA GLU A 8 4.05 -3.46 15.85
C GLU A 8 2.63 -2.90 15.67
N THR A 9 2.51 -1.60 15.36
CA THR A 9 1.22 -0.96 15.06
C THR A 9 0.57 -1.56 13.81
N ALA A 10 1.35 -1.79 12.74
CA ALA A 10 0.84 -2.42 11.53
C ALA A 10 0.36 -3.86 11.79
N ASP A 11 1.11 -4.65 12.56
CA ASP A 11 0.74 -6.02 12.90
C ASP A 11 -0.59 -6.07 13.67
N VAL A 12 -0.79 -5.16 14.65
CA VAL A 12 -2.06 -5.04 15.38
C VAL A 12 -3.23 -4.69 14.45
N LEU A 13 -3.05 -3.73 13.53
CA LEU A 13 -4.08 -3.37 12.55
C LEU A 13 -4.44 -4.56 11.64
N TRP A 14 -3.45 -5.32 11.20
CA TRP A 14 -3.63 -6.50 10.36
C TRP A 14 -4.30 -7.67 11.10
N GLU A 15 -3.98 -7.87 12.37
CA GLU A 15 -4.68 -8.84 13.22
C GLU A 15 -6.14 -8.45 13.43
N ALA A 16 -6.40 -7.17 13.70
CA ALA A 16 -7.76 -6.64 13.81
C ALA A 16 -8.53 -6.79 12.49
N TYR A 17 -7.88 -6.55 11.35
CA TYR A 17 -8.48 -6.72 10.02
C TYR A 17 -8.90 -8.18 9.75
N ARG A 18 -8.07 -9.14 10.16
CA ARG A 18 -8.36 -10.58 10.04
C ARG A 18 -9.45 -11.05 11.00
N ASN A 19 -9.35 -10.65 12.27
CA ASN A 19 -10.26 -11.13 13.34
C ASN A 19 -11.62 -10.43 13.29
N GLY A 20 -11.66 -9.17 12.86
CA GLY A 20 -12.85 -8.32 12.81
C GLY A 20 -13.65 -8.42 11.50
N GLY A 21 -13.32 -9.35 10.60
CA GLY A 21 -14.12 -9.63 9.41
C GLY A 21 -13.91 -8.71 8.21
N ARG A 22 -12.71 -8.14 8.05
CA ARG A 22 -12.38 -7.21 6.94
C ARG A 22 -13.30 -5.98 6.85
N GLY A 23 -13.67 -5.40 8.00
CA GLY A 23 -14.47 -4.18 8.02
C GLY A 23 -13.79 -3.04 7.25
N GLU A 24 -14.58 -2.26 6.49
CA GLU A 24 -14.07 -1.16 5.67
C GLU A 24 -13.26 -0.14 6.48
N ARG A 25 -13.67 0.16 7.72
CA ARG A 25 -12.94 1.10 8.58
C ARG A 25 -11.48 0.70 8.82
N ILE A 26 -11.22 -0.58 9.14
CA ILE A 26 -9.85 -1.05 9.39
C ILE A 26 -9.05 -1.10 8.09
N ARG A 27 -9.69 -1.46 6.95
CA ARG A 27 -9.05 -1.37 5.64
C ARG A 27 -8.60 0.06 5.38
N ASP A 28 -9.48 1.03 5.58
CA ASP A 28 -9.23 2.43 5.30
C ASP A 28 -8.11 2.97 6.20
N GLU A 29 -8.09 2.62 7.49
CA GLU A 29 -6.98 2.94 8.41
C GLU A 29 -5.63 2.37 7.94
N ILE A 30 -5.60 1.12 7.46
CA ILE A 30 -4.40 0.50 6.89
C ILE A 30 -3.97 1.24 5.62
N VAL A 31 -4.92 1.55 4.73
CA VAL A 31 -4.65 2.29 3.49
C VAL A 31 -4.06 3.66 3.84
N GLU A 32 -4.64 4.40 4.78
CA GLU A 32 -4.18 5.72 5.20
C GLU A 32 -2.76 5.66 5.78
N HIS A 33 -2.48 4.66 6.61
CA HIS A 33 -1.15 4.43 7.17
C HIS A 33 -0.08 4.23 6.08
N TYR A 34 -0.41 3.47 5.03
CA TYR A 34 0.51 3.19 3.93
C TYR A 34 0.40 4.17 2.75
N PHE A 35 -0.52 5.13 2.79
CA PHE A 35 -0.76 6.08 1.70
C PHE A 35 0.49 6.93 1.39
N ALA A 36 1.30 7.21 2.42
CA ALA A 36 2.58 7.89 2.28
C ALA A 36 3.56 7.19 1.31
N LEU A 37 3.37 5.90 1.01
CA LEU A 37 4.16 5.14 0.04
C LEU A 37 3.79 5.43 -1.41
N VAL A 38 2.55 5.88 -1.69
CA VAL A 38 2.04 6.08 -3.06
C VAL A 38 2.84 7.16 -3.77
N ARG A 39 3.03 8.31 -3.13
CA ARG A 39 3.70 9.48 -3.70
C ARG A 39 5.16 9.22 -4.16
N PRO A 40 6.08 8.68 -3.32
CA PRO A 40 7.42 8.34 -3.77
C PRO A 40 7.43 7.22 -4.83
N MET A 41 6.42 6.33 -4.81
CA MET A 41 6.29 5.26 -5.79
C MET A 41 5.88 5.79 -7.17
N ALA A 42 4.81 6.59 -7.23
CA ALA A 42 4.32 7.25 -8.44
C ALA A 42 5.41 8.16 -9.05
N ALA A 43 6.12 8.93 -8.23
CA ALA A 43 7.26 9.72 -8.69
C ALA A 43 8.38 8.84 -9.30
N GLY A 44 8.62 7.66 -8.72
CA GLY A 44 9.57 6.69 -9.26
C GLY A 44 9.15 6.08 -10.60
N MET A 45 7.85 5.83 -10.78
CA MET A 45 7.26 5.33 -12.02
C MET A 45 7.30 6.38 -13.13
N LEU A 46 6.94 7.63 -12.82
CA LEU A 46 6.93 8.74 -13.76
C LEU A 46 8.30 8.95 -14.41
N ARG A 47 9.40 8.76 -13.66
CA ARG A 47 10.77 8.83 -14.20
C ARG A 47 11.09 7.77 -15.26
N ARG A 48 10.34 6.67 -15.30
CA ARG A 48 10.55 5.55 -16.24
C ARG A 48 9.60 5.61 -17.44
N LEU A 49 8.63 6.51 -17.42
CA LEU A 49 7.60 6.65 -18.44
C LEU A 49 7.98 7.72 -19.48
N PRO A 50 7.37 7.67 -20.68
CA PRO A 50 7.58 8.67 -21.73
C PRO A 50 7.21 10.09 -21.27
N ARG A 51 7.82 11.09 -21.92
CA ARG A 51 7.48 12.50 -21.74
C ARG A 51 6.05 12.73 -22.26
N GLY A 52 5.10 12.89 -21.34
CA GLY A 52 3.67 13.02 -21.65
C GLY A 52 2.77 12.19 -20.74
N ALA A 53 3.33 11.31 -19.91
CA ALA A 53 2.56 10.60 -18.91
C ALA A 53 2.01 11.57 -17.84
N ASP A 54 0.72 11.45 -17.56
CA ASP A 54 0.06 12.26 -16.54
C ASP A 54 0.42 11.74 -15.14
N ALA A 55 1.12 12.58 -14.38
CA ALA A 55 1.50 12.28 -13.01
C ALA A 55 0.29 11.99 -12.12
N HIS A 56 -0.84 12.67 -12.36
CA HIS A 56 -2.04 12.50 -11.57
C HIS A 56 -2.74 11.17 -11.89
N ALA A 57 -2.78 10.78 -13.16
CA ALA A 57 -3.28 9.47 -13.57
C ALA A 57 -2.44 8.32 -12.97
N ILE A 58 -1.12 8.47 -12.92
CA ILE A 58 -0.21 7.48 -12.31
C ILE A 58 -0.44 7.40 -10.79
N GLU A 59 -0.59 8.55 -10.12
CA GLU A 59 -0.83 8.59 -8.69
C GLU A 59 -2.16 7.93 -8.32
N SER A 60 -3.23 8.21 -9.06
CA SER A 60 -4.54 7.55 -8.88
C SER A 60 -4.46 6.05 -9.14
N ALA A 61 -3.81 5.61 -10.22
CA ALA A 61 -3.64 4.19 -10.52
C ALA A 61 -2.81 3.45 -9.45
N ALA A 62 -1.78 4.12 -8.91
CA ALA A 62 -0.99 3.60 -7.81
C ALA A 62 -1.79 3.53 -6.49
N ALA A 63 -2.63 4.53 -6.21
CA ALA A 63 -3.52 4.52 -5.05
C ALA A 63 -4.54 3.37 -5.11
N GLU A 64 -5.15 3.13 -6.28
CA GLU A 64 -6.01 1.95 -6.50
C GLU A 64 -5.25 0.64 -6.28
N GLY A 65 -4.00 0.56 -6.75
CA GLY A 65 -3.14 -0.59 -6.54
C GLY A 65 -2.78 -0.82 -5.07
N LEU A 66 -2.67 0.24 -4.27
CA LEU A 66 -2.47 0.13 -2.82
C LEU A 66 -3.71 -0.46 -2.14
N ILE A 67 -4.91 -0.01 -2.50
CA ILE A 67 -6.18 -0.54 -1.96
C ILE A 67 -6.29 -2.04 -2.29
N GLU A 68 -6.06 -2.41 -3.55
CA GLU A 68 -6.05 -3.82 -3.97
C GLU A 68 -4.97 -4.62 -3.20
N ALA A 69 -3.80 -4.03 -2.98
CA ALA A 69 -2.75 -4.68 -2.20
C ALA A 69 -3.22 -4.95 -0.77
N VAL A 70 -3.92 -4.01 -0.12
CA VAL A 70 -4.46 -4.21 1.23
C VAL A 70 -5.46 -5.36 1.25
N GLU A 71 -6.37 -5.40 0.30
CA GLU A 71 -7.42 -6.44 0.23
C GLU A 71 -6.86 -7.84 -0.03
N ARG A 72 -5.77 -7.94 -0.79
CA ARG A 72 -5.15 -9.21 -1.20
C ARG A 72 -3.98 -9.64 -0.32
N PHE A 73 -3.49 -8.76 0.55
CA PHE A 73 -2.35 -9.08 1.39
C PHE A 73 -2.73 -10.04 2.51
N ASP A 74 -1.85 -11.01 2.74
CA ASP A 74 -1.96 -11.96 3.84
C ASP A 74 -0.70 -11.87 4.71
N PRO A 75 -0.80 -11.30 5.94
CA PRO A 75 0.34 -11.18 6.84
C PRO A 75 0.89 -12.55 7.29
N GLY A 76 0.11 -13.63 7.18
CA GLY A 76 0.53 -14.99 7.51
C GLY A 76 1.67 -15.52 6.63
N ARG A 77 1.96 -14.87 5.49
CA ARG A 77 3.02 -15.25 4.54
C ARG A 77 4.41 -14.68 4.87
N LYS A 78 4.60 -14.01 6.02
CA LYS A 78 5.88 -13.42 6.47
C LYS A 78 6.56 -12.48 5.45
N ARG A 79 5.79 -11.79 4.62
CA ARG A 79 6.30 -10.78 3.69
C ARG A 79 5.97 -9.39 4.22
N ASP A 80 6.92 -8.45 4.09
CA ASP A 80 6.67 -7.05 4.38
C ASP A 80 5.57 -6.48 3.46
N PHE A 81 4.54 -5.89 4.05
CA PHE A 81 3.44 -5.29 3.28
C PHE A 81 3.95 -4.22 2.30
N ALA A 82 4.85 -3.34 2.74
CA ALA A 82 5.40 -2.28 1.90
C ALA A 82 6.10 -2.83 0.63
N GLY A 83 6.75 -4.01 0.73
CA GLY A 83 7.35 -4.67 -0.42
C GLY A 83 6.30 -5.23 -1.38
N TYR A 84 5.26 -5.86 -0.84
CA TYR A 84 4.14 -6.39 -1.61
C TYR A 84 3.34 -5.28 -2.30
N ALA A 85 2.99 -4.22 -1.58
CA ALA A 85 2.24 -3.08 -2.11
C ALA A 85 2.97 -2.43 -3.30
N ARG A 86 4.30 -2.23 -3.19
CA ARG A 86 5.10 -1.71 -4.32
C ARG A 86 5.05 -2.61 -5.55
N LEU A 87 4.95 -3.93 -5.38
CA LEU A 87 4.83 -4.86 -6.51
C LEU A 87 3.46 -4.71 -7.19
N VAL A 88 2.38 -4.67 -6.41
CA VAL A 88 1.01 -4.55 -6.92
C VAL A 88 0.81 -3.21 -7.64
N MET A 89 1.25 -2.11 -7.04
CA MET A 89 1.19 -0.77 -7.65
C MET A 89 1.87 -0.75 -9.03
N ARG A 90 3.00 -1.45 -9.20
CA ARG A 90 3.73 -1.51 -10.49
C ARG A 90 3.06 -2.34 -11.55
N CYS A 91 2.19 -3.28 -11.20
CA CYS A 91 1.46 -4.05 -12.20
C CYS A 91 0.30 -3.25 -12.80
N ARG A 92 -0.12 -2.15 -12.16
CA ARG A 92 -1.25 -1.31 -12.56
C ARG A 92 -0.89 -0.16 -13.52
N VAL A 93 0.38 0.26 -13.54
CA VAL A 93 0.92 1.41 -14.30
C VAL A 93 1.90 0.91 -15.36
#